data_AF-A0A7L7L3U2-F1
#
_entry.id   AF-A0A7L7L3U2-F1
#
_cell.length_a   1.000
_cell.length_b   1.000
_cell.length_c   1.000
_cell.angle_alpha   90.00
_cell.angle_beta   90.00
_cell.angle_gamma   90.00
#
_symmetry.space_group_name_H-M   'P 1'
#
loop_
_entity.id
_entity.type
_entity.pdbx_description
1 polymer ?
#
loop_
_entity_poly.entity_id
_entity_poly.type
_entity_poly.pdbx_seq_one_letter_code
_entity_poly.pdbx_strand_id
1 'polypeptide(L)'
;MEAASYIAYLLSELRKISCVKASEVLAVLYDEVNRFLLKNDFTGKELFEAVKSGICLQGGTLSADDSVPDKPFTDLETTELVGFFWSGRHHKKVKGINLIACFTPIHLACDF
;
A
#
# COMPACT_ATOMS: atom_id res chain seq x y z
N MET A 1 12.27 15.81 6.30
CA MET A 1 11.94 14.54 5.63
C MET A 1 10.45 14.33 5.85
N GLU A 2 9.60 14.80 4.96
CA GLU A 2 8.16 14.61 5.17
C GLU A 2 7.77 13.21 4.68
N ALA A 3 7.92 12.23 5.58
CA ALA A 3 7.28 10.92 5.43
C ALA A 3 5.79 11.06 5.07
N ALA A 4 5.15 12.14 5.52
CA ALA A 4 3.80 12.56 5.17
C ALA A 4 3.53 12.61 3.67
N SER A 5 4.45 13.12 2.83
CA SER A 5 4.22 13.24 1.39
C SER A 5 4.21 11.86 0.69
N TYR A 6 5.06 10.94 1.15
CA TYR A 6 5.08 9.57 0.63
C TYR A 6 3.86 8.77 1.07
N ILE A 7 3.41 8.95 2.32
CA ILE A 7 2.22 8.27 2.80
C ILE A 7 0.96 8.84 2.14
N ALA A 8 0.87 10.15 1.92
CA ALA A 8 -0.21 10.75 1.13
C ALA A 8 -0.24 10.21 -0.32
N TYR A 9 0.94 9.96 -0.92
CA TYR A 9 1.04 9.30 -2.21
C TYR A 9 0.50 7.86 -2.18
N LEU A 10 0.91 7.05 -1.19
CA LEU A 10 0.42 5.68 -1.01
C LEU A 10 -1.09 5.62 -0.77
N LEU A 11 -1.65 6.62 -0.10
CA LEU A 11 -3.09 6.73 0.17
C LEU A 11 -3.91 7.22 -1.05
N SER A 12 -3.28 7.95 -1.98
CA SER A 12 -3.98 8.56 -3.12
C SER A 12 -3.94 7.74 -4.41
N GLU A 13 -2.95 6.86 -4.62
CA GLU A 13 -2.85 6.03 -5.83
C GLU A 13 -2.58 4.55 -5.51
N LEU A 14 -3.67 3.79 -5.37
CA LEU A 14 -3.64 2.34 -5.12
C LEU A 14 -3.21 1.51 -6.35
N ARG A 15 -3.20 2.10 -7.55
CA ARG A 15 -2.96 1.36 -8.81
C ARG A 15 -1.49 1.20 -9.18
N LYS A 16 -0.58 2.01 -8.63
CA LYS A 16 0.85 2.03 -9.00
C LYS A 16 1.77 2.09 -7.78
N ILE A 17 1.50 1.24 -6.78
CA ILE A 17 2.37 1.09 -5.62
C ILE A 17 3.61 0.26 -6.04
N SER A 18 4.72 0.93 -6.31
CA SER A 18 6.02 0.28 -6.58
C SER A 18 7.16 1.12 -6.01
N CYS A 19 8.27 0.47 -5.66
CA CYS A 19 9.48 1.17 -5.20
C CYS A 19 10.06 2.10 -6.28
N VAL A 20 9.80 1.82 -7.55
CA VAL A 20 10.16 2.70 -8.69
C VAL A 20 9.34 4.00 -8.62
N LYS A 21 8.05 3.88 -8.32
CA LYS A 21 7.21 5.06 -8.22
C LYS A 21 7.47 5.85 -6.94
N ALA A 22 7.77 5.15 -5.85
CA ALA A 22 8.28 5.75 -4.61
C ALA A 22 9.57 6.54 -4.87
N SER A 23 10.50 5.98 -5.65
CA SER A 23 11.77 6.64 -5.96
C SER A 23 11.59 7.89 -6.83
N GLU A 24 10.62 7.90 -7.74
CA GLU A 24 10.24 9.10 -8.50
C GLU A 24 9.67 10.20 -7.59
N VAL A 25 8.76 9.86 -6.66
CA VAL A 25 8.12 10.84 -5.75
C VAL A 25 9.13 11.39 -4.73
N LEU A 26 10.01 10.52 -4.22
CA LEU A 26 11.00 10.87 -3.21
C LEU A 26 12.30 11.43 -3.82
N ALA A 27 12.43 11.42 -5.14
CA ALA A 27 13.65 11.78 -5.87
C ALA A 27 14.91 11.04 -5.38
N VAL A 28 14.77 9.76 -5.02
CA VAL A 28 15.85 8.85 -4.59
C VAL A 28 16.08 7.75 -5.61
N LEU A 29 17.10 6.91 -5.42
CA LEU A 29 17.29 5.72 -6.24
C LEU A 29 16.32 4.60 -5.83
N TYR A 30 15.80 3.85 -6.79
CA TYR A 30 14.87 2.73 -6.51
C TYR A 30 15.49 1.68 -5.56
N ASP A 31 16.80 1.43 -5.68
CA ASP A 31 17.50 0.45 -4.85
C ASP A 31 17.62 0.92 -3.40
N GLU A 32 17.65 2.25 -3.18
CA GLU A 32 17.69 2.84 -1.84
C GLU A 32 16.36 2.60 -1.09
N VAL A 33 15.23 2.73 -1.79
CA VAL A 33 13.90 2.41 -1.23
C VAL A 33 13.81 0.92 -0.88
N ASN A 34 14.27 0.04 -1.78
CA ASN A 34 14.29 -1.40 -1.51
C ASN A 34 15.17 -1.76 -0.31
N ARG A 35 16.40 -1.22 -0.24
CA ARG A 35 17.30 -1.45 0.89
C ARG A 35 16.73 -0.92 2.20
N PHE A 36 16.07 0.23 2.17
CA PHE A 36 15.41 0.79 3.34
C PHE A 36 14.30 -0.14 3.86
N LEU A 37 13.44 -0.64 2.97
CA LEU A 37 12.37 -1.57 3.35
C LEU A 37 12.90 -2.93 3.81
N LEU A 38 13.96 -3.45 3.20
CA LEU A 38 14.55 -4.74 3.55
C LEU A 38 15.37 -4.69 4.85
N LYS A 39 15.90 -3.53 5.22
CA LYS A 39 16.74 -3.36 6.42
C LYS A 39 15.92 -3.15 7.69
N ASN A 40 14.68 -2.69 7.57
CA ASN A 40 13.84 -2.33 8.70
C ASN A 40 12.62 -3.25 8.73
N ASP A 41 12.38 -3.89 9.87
CA ASP A 41 11.12 -4.59 10.12
C ASP A 41 10.09 -3.57 10.60
N PHE A 42 9.25 -3.12 9.68
CA PHE A 42 8.11 -2.25 10.01
C PHE A 42 6.86 -3.08 10.24
N THR A 43 6.28 -2.95 11.43
CA THR A 43 4.92 -3.46 11.67
C THR A 43 3.89 -2.46 11.14
N GLY A 44 2.70 -2.95 10.75
CA GLY A 44 1.60 -2.08 10.33
C GLY A 44 1.20 -1.04 11.39
N LYS A 45 1.39 -1.38 12.68
CA LYS A 45 1.15 -0.47 13.81
C LYS A 45 2.16 0.69 13.82
N GLU A 46 3.44 0.42 13.62
CA GLU A 46 4.48 1.46 13.59
C GLU A 46 4.30 2.40 12.42
N LEU A 47 3.98 1.87 11.24
CA LEU A 47 3.66 2.68 10.07
C LEU A 47 2.44 3.56 10.30
N PHE A 48 1.40 3.04 10.96
CA PHE A 48 0.21 3.81 11.30
C PHE A 48 0.50 4.92 12.32
N GLU A 49 1.22 4.62 13.41
CA GLU A 49 1.58 5.63 14.42
C GLU A 49 2.47 6.73 13.83
N ALA A 50 3.31 6.42 12.84
CA ALA A 50 4.12 7.42 12.14
C ALA A 50 3.30 8.46 11.36
N VAL A 51 2.07 8.13 10.95
CA VAL A 51 1.21 9.01 10.12
C VAL A 51 -0.02 9.51 10.84
N LYS A 52 -0.34 8.91 11.99
CA LYS A 52 -1.54 9.19 12.78
C LYS A 52 -1.74 10.67 13.09
N SER A 53 -0.65 11.42 13.32
CA SER A 53 -0.72 12.87 13.57
C SER A 53 -1.20 13.69 12.38
N GLY A 54 -1.08 13.17 11.15
CA GLY A 54 -1.56 13.79 9.93
C GLY A 54 -2.94 13.31 9.48
N ILE A 55 -3.63 12.47 10.27
CA ILE A 55 -4.92 11.88 9.91
C ILE A 55 -5.98 12.28 10.94
N CYS A 56 -7.11 12.78 10.46
CA CYS A 56 -8.27 13.03 11.33
C CYS A 56 -9.02 11.72 11.60
N LEU A 57 -9.02 11.27 12.86
CA LEU A 57 -9.66 10.00 13.26
C LEU A 57 -11.14 10.16 13.64
N GLN A 58 -11.67 11.38 13.66
CA GLN A 58 -13.07 11.65 14.03
C GLN A 58 -13.91 11.93 12.78
N GLY A 59 -15.13 11.38 12.73
CA GLY A 59 -16.12 11.70 11.68
C GLY A 59 -15.87 11.09 10.30
N GLY A 60 -14.90 10.19 10.14
CA GLY A 60 -14.60 9.52 8.87
C GLY A 60 -15.49 8.31 8.58
N THR A 61 -15.71 8.02 7.29
CA THR A 61 -16.26 6.73 6.85
C THR A 61 -15.10 5.75 6.65
N LEU A 62 -15.25 4.48 7.01
CA LEU A 62 -14.26 3.45 6.68
C LEU A 62 -14.75 2.69 5.45
N SER A 63 -13.97 2.68 4.38
CA SER A 63 -14.21 1.84 3.22
C SER A 63 -13.14 0.77 3.15
N ALA A 64 -13.57 -0.48 3.02
CA ALA A 64 -12.69 -1.62 2.81
C ALA A 64 -13.07 -2.27 1.50
N ASP A 65 -12.09 -2.52 0.64
CA ASP A 65 -12.26 -3.18 -0.65
C ASP A 65 -11.20 -4.27 -0.80
N ASP A 66 -11.59 -5.43 -1.31
CA ASP A 66 -10.67 -6.51 -1.62
C ASP A 66 -10.22 -6.44 -3.08
N SER A 67 -8.92 -6.60 -3.30
CA SER A 67 -8.32 -6.55 -4.62
C SER A 67 -7.31 -7.67 -4.75
N VAL A 68 -7.29 -8.29 -5.93
CA VAL A 68 -6.30 -9.32 -6.28
C VAL A 68 -5.45 -8.81 -7.44
N PRO A 69 -4.28 -8.21 -7.18
CA PRO A 69 -3.31 -7.95 -8.23
C PRO A 69 -2.76 -9.27 -8.78
N ASP A 70 -2.99 -9.49 -10.07
CA ASP A 70 -2.49 -10.66 -10.78
C ASP A 70 -0.96 -10.69 -10.79
N LYS A 71 -0.39 -11.82 -10.37
CA LYS A 71 1.04 -12.14 -10.39
C LYS A 71 1.30 -13.47 -11.09
N PRO A 72 1.00 -13.56 -12.41
CA PRO A 72 1.03 -14.84 -13.13
C PRO A 72 2.43 -15.48 -13.20
N PHE A 73 3.48 -14.66 -13.20
CA PHE A 73 4.87 -15.10 -13.38
C PHE A 73 5.68 -15.24 -12.07
N THR A 74 5.10 -14.91 -10.92
CA THR A 74 5.82 -14.95 -9.63
C THR A 74 5.96 -16.39 -9.15
N ASP A 75 7.11 -16.81 -8.67
CA ASP A 75 7.26 -18.15 -8.10
C ASP A 75 6.60 -18.23 -6.71
N LEU A 76 5.83 -19.31 -6.46
CA LEU A 76 5.12 -19.53 -5.20
C LEU A 76 6.07 -19.92 -4.07
N GLU A 77 7.19 -20.59 -4.39
CA GLU A 77 8.16 -21.05 -3.38
C GLU A 77 8.98 -19.90 -2.81
N THR A 78 9.13 -18.82 -3.58
CA THR A 78 9.95 -17.65 -3.20
C THR A 78 9.14 -16.49 -2.66
N THR A 79 7.80 -16.52 -2.79
CA THR A 79 6.93 -15.40 -2.45
C THR A 79 5.72 -15.87 -1.63
N GLU A 80 5.88 -15.86 -0.31
CA GLU A 80 4.92 -16.38 0.67
C GLU A 80 3.50 -15.81 0.51
N LEU A 81 3.37 -14.55 0.10
CA LEU A 81 2.08 -13.85 -0.01
C LEU A 81 1.34 -14.07 -1.35
N VAL A 82 1.94 -14.78 -2.30
CA VAL A 82 1.31 -15.09 -3.59
C VAL A 82 0.56 -16.41 -3.50
N GLY A 83 -0.70 -16.41 -3.93
CA GLY A 83 -1.58 -17.58 -3.91
C GLY A 83 -2.56 -17.58 -5.07
N PHE A 84 -3.52 -18.50 -5.00
CA PHE A 84 -4.61 -18.59 -5.98
C PHE A 84 -5.91 -18.06 -5.38
N PHE A 85 -6.47 -17.04 -6.02
CA PHE A 85 -7.71 -16.37 -5.60
C PHE A 85 -8.70 -16.32 -6.76
N TRP A 86 -10.01 -16.29 -6.46
CA TRP A 86 -11.02 -16.16 -7.50
C TRP A 86 -11.08 -14.71 -7.99
N SER A 87 -10.92 -14.48 -9.29
CA SER A 87 -11.10 -13.16 -9.88
C SER A 87 -12.46 -13.06 -10.55
N GLY A 88 -13.28 -12.13 -10.07
CA GLY A 88 -14.55 -11.78 -10.72
C GLY A 88 -14.36 -11.26 -12.15
N ARG A 89 -13.25 -10.56 -12.43
CA ARG A 89 -12.90 -10.05 -13.77
C ARG A 89 -12.59 -11.17 -14.75
N HIS A 90 -11.87 -12.19 -14.32
CA HIS A 90 -11.43 -13.28 -15.19
C HIS A 90 -12.35 -14.51 -15.14
N HIS A 91 -13.37 -14.49 -14.27
CA HIS A 91 -14.26 -15.63 -14.00
C HIS A 91 -13.52 -16.94 -13.77
N LYS A 92 -12.35 -16.88 -13.12
CA LYS A 92 -11.49 -18.04 -12.84
C LYS A 92 -10.58 -17.76 -11.65
N LYS A 93 -9.96 -18.84 -11.15
CA LYS A 93 -8.85 -18.74 -10.20
C LYS A 93 -7.64 -18.14 -10.91
N VAL A 94 -7.10 -17.05 -10.36
CA VAL A 94 -5.90 -16.36 -10.82
C VAL A 94 -4.83 -16.42 -9.76
N LYS A 95 -3.58 -16.40 -10.21
CA LYS A 95 -2.42 -16.31 -9.33
C LYS A 95 -2.17 -14.85 -9.00
N GLY A 96 -2.12 -14.48 -7.73
CA GLY A 96 -2.03 -13.09 -7.31
C GLY A 96 -1.77 -12.93 -5.82
N ILE A 97 -1.91 -11.71 -5.33
CA ILE A 97 -1.82 -11.37 -3.91
C ILE A 97 -3.21 -10.92 -3.46
N ASN A 98 -3.71 -11.42 -2.33
CA ASN A 98 -4.97 -10.91 -1.78
C ASN A 98 -4.68 -9.66 -0.93
N LEU A 99 -5.14 -8.51 -1.41
CA LEU A 99 -5.00 -7.23 -0.71
C LEU A 99 -6.38 -6.78 -0.22
N ILE A 100 -6.48 -6.57 1.09
CA ILE A 100 -7.61 -5.87 1.68
C ILE A 100 -7.17 -4.42 1.87
N ALA A 101 -7.64 -3.53 0.99
CA ALA A 101 -7.36 -2.12 1.08
C ALA A 101 -8.41 -1.49 2.01
N CYS A 102 -7.96 -0.89 3.11
CA CYS A 102 -8.81 -0.15 4.02
C CYS A 102 -8.43 1.33 3.91
N PHE A 103 -9.36 2.16 3.44
CA PHE A 103 -9.16 3.59 3.33
C PHE A 103 -10.28 4.34 4.03
N THR A 104 -9.91 5.38 4.77
CA THR A 104 -10.84 6.40 5.18
C THR A 104 -10.83 7.47 4.09
N PRO A 105 -11.98 7.97 3.60
CA PRO A 105 -12.00 9.24 2.90
C PRO A 105 -11.54 10.27 3.92
N ILE A 106 -10.27 10.63 3.84
CA ILE A 106 -9.72 11.75 4.60
C ILE A 106 -10.46 12.96 4.06
N HIS A 107 -11.48 13.42 4.78
CA HIS A 107 -11.87 14.82 4.69
C HIS A 107 -10.63 15.58 5.17
N LEU A 108 -9.86 16.11 4.21
CA LEU A 108 -8.67 16.93 4.49
C LEU A 108 -9.01 18.22 5.25
N ALA A 109 -10.29 18.47 5.52
CA ALA A 109 -10.76 19.52 6.40
C ALA A 109 -11.00 18.97 7.82
N CYS A 110 -9.91 18.82 8.58
CA CYS A 110 -9.97 19.13 9.99
C CYS A 110 -9.25 20.48 10.17
N ASP A 111 -9.85 21.51 9.57
CA ASP A 111 -9.50 22.91 9.80
C ASP A 111 -10.30 23.42 11.00
N PHE A 112 -9.55 23.80 12.04
CA PHE A 112 -9.74 24.90 13.01
C PHE A 112 -11.13 25.23 13.57
#